data_AF-A0A2A3EY52-F1
#
_entry.id   AF-A0A2A3EY52-F1
#
_cell.length_a   1.000
_cell.length_b   1.000
_cell.length_c   1.000
_cell.angle_alpha   90.00
_cell.angle_beta   90.00
_cell.angle_gamma   90.00
#
_symmetry.space_group_name_H-M   'P 1'
#
loop_
_entity.id
_entity.type
_entity.pdbx_description
1 polymer ?
#
loop_
_entity_poly.entity_id
_entity_poly.type
_entity_poly.pdbx_seq_one_letter_code
_entity_poly.pdbx_strand_id
1 'polypeptide(L)'
;MTESARRLDVVFAPGTVAHRGTAAELLGRALDARGLTGEATFAADSADLQRAVRTAAGRGEFVVVPGAGASFTAPACGAIRVDFGDCEPDRSDGIRAHIRGRGLDGLRFAVDSWYHHRFRPGTIVHYGDDPDQRAELRVPDGTGPFPVAVLIHGGYWRPRWEFDLMDGLAVDLTASGYVTWNVEYRRAAEDRWAAMTSDVAAALQAAGTVPEVDVGRVVVLGHSAGGQLALRAAADAAAEEAVVCPAVAVSLAGVLNLRLADERRLGEGAVANAVGGHWAEDRAAYVRSSPLHRLPLGVPQLVACGLGDEPDLLEMSREYHATAAGTPDDVTLIEGPGDHFAVIDPASEIWRRITGAIDARIRPRTA
;
A
#
# COMPACT_ATOMS: atom_id res chain seq x y z
N MET A 1 -10.94 -16.22 23.02
CA MET A 1 -10.47 -16.74 21.73
C MET A 1 -9.52 -17.89 21.99
N THR A 2 -9.68 -19.01 21.29
CA THR A 2 -8.82 -20.20 21.46
C THR A 2 -7.47 -20.01 20.80
N GLU A 3 -6.41 -20.61 21.35
CA GLU A 3 -5.04 -20.63 20.81
C GLU A 3 -5.00 -21.06 19.33
N SER A 4 -5.87 -22.00 18.93
CA SER A 4 -6.03 -22.46 17.55
C SER A 4 -6.41 -21.36 16.54
N ALA A 5 -7.01 -20.24 16.97
CA ALA A 5 -7.46 -19.17 16.06
C ALA A 5 -6.34 -18.18 15.70
N ARG A 6 -5.20 -18.23 16.39
CA ARG A 6 -4.03 -17.36 16.21
C ARG A 6 -2.82 -18.12 15.64
N ARG A 7 -3.05 -19.33 15.13
CA ARG A 7 -2.01 -20.15 14.52
C ARG A 7 -1.93 -19.90 13.01
N LEU A 8 -0.73 -19.65 12.49
CA LEU A 8 -0.42 -19.56 11.07
C LEU A 8 0.63 -20.61 10.70
N ASP A 9 0.27 -21.57 9.86
CA ASP A 9 1.22 -22.56 9.34
C ASP A 9 1.94 -22.00 8.10
N VAL A 10 3.25 -22.24 8.00
CA VAL A 10 4.08 -21.79 6.87
C VAL A 10 4.84 -22.98 6.30
N VAL A 11 4.62 -23.27 5.02
CA VAL A 11 5.18 -24.45 4.34
C VAL A 11 6.19 -24.03 3.27
N PHE A 12 7.41 -24.53 3.37
CA PHE A 12 8.49 -24.28 2.44
C PHE A 12 8.75 -25.52 1.57
N ALA A 13 8.78 -25.34 0.26
CA ALA A 13 9.26 -26.35 -0.66
C ALA A 13 10.79 -26.57 -0.51
N PRO A 14 11.31 -27.74 -0.92
CA PRO A 14 12.74 -28.04 -0.84
C PRO A 14 13.58 -27.00 -1.62
N GLY A 15 14.68 -26.54 -1.02
CA GLY A 15 15.65 -25.65 -1.68
C GLY A 15 15.22 -24.19 -1.84
N THR A 16 14.06 -23.78 -1.29
CA THR A 16 13.58 -22.40 -1.42
C THR A 16 14.33 -21.38 -0.56
N VAL A 17 14.98 -21.84 0.51
CA VAL A 17 15.80 -21.00 1.39
C VAL A 17 17.23 -21.53 1.45
N ALA A 18 18.20 -20.63 1.37
CA ALA A 18 19.61 -20.98 1.54
C ALA A 18 19.95 -21.38 3.00
N HIS A 19 19.28 -20.78 3.97
CA HIS A 19 19.49 -21.05 5.40
C HIS A 19 18.15 -21.09 6.16
N ARG A 20 17.75 -22.28 6.61
CA ARG A 20 16.46 -22.52 7.30
C ARG A 20 16.34 -21.73 8.61
N GLY A 21 17.44 -21.59 9.36
CA GLY A 21 17.45 -20.87 10.62
C GLY A 21 17.10 -19.39 10.46
N THR A 22 17.58 -18.75 9.40
CA THR A 22 17.28 -17.33 9.12
C THR A 22 15.81 -17.15 8.76
N ALA A 23 15.25 -18.03 7.93
CA ALA A 23 13.83 -17.98 7.59
C ALA A 23 12.94 -18.22 8.82
N ALA A 24 13.29 -19.18 9.67
CA ALA A 24 12.56 -19.46 10.92
C ALA A 24 12.65 -18.30 11.92
N GLU A 25 13.81 -17.66 12.07
CA GLU A 25 14.00 -16.50 12.95
C GLU A 25 13.16 -15.29 12.49
N LEU A 26 13.19 -14.97 11.19
CA LEU A 26 12.39 -13.89 10.62
C LEU A 26 10.88 -14.16 10.76
N LEU A 27 10.46 -15.39 10.48
CA LEU A 27 9.07 -15.79 10.66
C LEU A 27 8.65 -15.70 12.13
N GLY A 28 9.48 -16.18 13.05
CA GLY A 28 9.22 -16.10 14.49
C GLY A 28 9.01 -14.66 14.96
N ARG A 29 9.90 -13.75 14.55
CA ARG A 29 9.74 -12.30 14.84
C ARG A 29 8.45 -11.72 14.28
N ALA A 30 8.08 -12.07 13.05
CA ALA A 30 6.84 -11.60 12.43
C ALA A 30 5.59 -12.12 13.15
N LEU A 31 5.58 -13.40 13.55
CA LEU A 31 4.50 -14.00 14.33
C LEU A 31 4.40 -13.36 15.73
N ASP A 32 5.53 -13.20 16.42
CA ASP A 32 5.59 -12.59 17.75
C ASP A 32 5.08 -11.14 17.75
N ALA A 33 5.47 -10.34 16.74
CA ALA A 33 5.02 -8.97 16.56
C ALA A 33 3.49 -8.84 16.42
N ARG A 34 2.81 -9.93 16.02
CA ARG A 34 1.35 -9.99 15.87
C ARG A 34 0.67 -10.84 16.95
N GLY A 35 1.43 -11.35 17.93
CA GLY A 35 0.93 -12.25 18.96
C GLY A 35 0.29 -13.51 18.37
N LEU A 36 0.97 -14.08 17.37
CA LEU A 36 0.58 -15.30 16.66
C LEU A 36 1.47 -16.47 17.06
N THR A 37 0.97 -17.68 16.85
CA THR A 37 1.76 -18.91 16.95
C THR A 37 1.89 -19.53 15.57
N GLY A 38 2.87 -20.39 15.36
CA GLY A 38 3.10 -21.01 14.06
C GLY A 38 4.45 -21.69 13.98
N GLU A 39 4.60 -22.60 13.02
CA GLU A 39 5.87 -23.28 12.77
C GLU A 39 6.18 -23.29 11.28
N ALA A 40 7.46 -23.14 10.95
CA ALA A 40 7.98 -23.33 9.61
C ALA A 40 8.14 -24.83 9.33
N THR A 41 7.38 -25.37 8.38
CA THR A 41 7.53 -26.73 7.88
C THR A 41 8.39 -26.72 6.62
N PHE A 42 9.59 -27.29 6.69
CA PHE A 42 10.50 -27.40 5.54
C PHE A 42 10.41 -28.78 4.91
N ALA A 43 9.73 -28.89 3.78
CA ALA A 43 9.57 -30.15 3.08
C ALA A 43 10.92 -30.71 2.59
N ALA A 44 11.09 -32.03 2.70
CA ALA A 44 12.27 -32.73 2.19
C ALA A 44 12.22 -32.96 0.67
N ASP A 45 11.03 -33.24 0.14
CA ASP A 45 10.77 -33.51 -1.28
C ASP A 45 9.33 -33.05 -1.66
N SER A 46 8.94 -33.27 -2.93
CA SER A 46 7.61 -32.90 -3.41
C SER A 46 6.46 -33.66 -2.75
N ALA A 47 6.66 -34.93 -2.37
CA ALA A 47 5.62 -35.71 -1.70
C ALA A 47 5.41 -35.22 -0.26
N ASP A 48 6.49 -34.82 0.40
CA ASP A 48 6.48 -34.19 1.71
C ASP A 48 5.83 -32.81 1.70
N LEU A 49 6.12 -32.00 0.67
CA LEU A 49 5.45 -30.72 0.44
C LEU A 49 3.94 -30.89 0.34
N GLN A 50 3.48 -31.87 -0.45
CA GLN A 50 2.05 -32.15 -0.62
C GLN A 50 1.39 -32.62 0.69
N ARG A 51 2.09 -33.39 1.53
CA ARG A 51 1.58 -33.76 2.88
C ARG A 51 1.51 -32.56 3.81
N ALA A 52 2.54 -31.71 3.82
CA ALA A 52 2.60 -30.51 4.65
C ALA A 52 1.49 -29.52 4.25
N VAL A 53 1.30 -29.29 2.95
CA VAL A 53 0.20 -28.47 2.41
C VAL A 53 -1.16 -28.99 2.84
N ARG A 54 -1.43 -30.30 2.71
CA ARG A 54 -2.71 -30.89 3.16
C ARG A 54 -2.93 -30.72 4.67
N THR A 55 -1.87 -30.85 5.45
CA THR A 55 -1.94 -30.69 6.91
C THR A 55 -2.26 -29.25 7.30
N ALA A 56 -1.57 -28.28 6.68
CA ALA A 56 -1.81 -26.85 6.89
C ALA A 56 -3.23 -26.45 6.44
N ALA A 57 -3.64 -26.88 5.25
CA ALA A 57 -4.98 -26.63 4.71
C ALA A 57 -6.11 -27.19 5.58
N GLY A 58 -5.87 -28.33 6.26
CA GLY A 58 -6.81 -28.90 7.24
C GLY A 58 -7.04 -28.02 8.47
N ARG A 59 -6.22 -26.98 8.69
CA ARG A 59 -6.30 -26.03 9.80
C ARG A 59 -6.76 -24.63 9.38
N GLY A 60 -6.79 -24.34 8.07
CA GLY A 60 -7.27 -23.07 7.51
C GLY A 60 -6.29 -22.48 6.49
N GLU A 61 -6.42 -21.18 6.24
CA GLU A 61 -5.49 -20.43 5.40
C GLU A 61 -4.06 -20.50 5.96
N PHE A 62 -3.09 -20.66 5.07
CA PHE A 62 -1.67 -20.85 5.40
C PHE A 62 -0.78 -20.12 4.40
N VAL A 63 0.51 -20.00 4.73
CA VAL A 63 1.53 -19.45 3.82
C VAL A 63 2.27 -20.60 3.13
N VAL A 64 2.49 -20.48 1.83
CA VAL A 64 3.29 -21.41 1.04
C VAL A 64 4.42 -20.69 0.32
N VAL A 65 5.62 -21.27 0.39
CA VAL A 65 6.80 -20.88 -0.38
C VAL A 65 7.11 -22.02 -1.35
N PRO A 66 6.47 -22.05 -2.55
CA PRO A 66 6.58 -23.19 -3.46
C PRO A 66 7.90 -23.20 -4.24
N GLY A 67 8.58 -22.05 -4.32
CA GLY A 67 9.79 -21.83 -5.11
C GLY A 67 9.49 -21.12 -6.43
N ALA A 68 10.48 -20.37 -6.90
CA ALA A 68 10.33 -19.48 -8.06
C ALA A 68 9.83 -20.25 -9.30
N GLY A 69 8.72 -19.78 -9.88
CA GLY A 69 8.12 -20.37 -11.07
C GLY A 69 7.44 -21.71 -10.85
N ALA A 70 7.34 -22.21 -9.62
CA ALA A 70 6.64 -23.45 -9.33
C ALA A 70 5.12 -23.27 -9.51
N SER A 71 4.48 -24.26 -10.12
CA SER A 71 3.02 -24.38 -10.12
C SER A 71 2.56 -24.80 -8.73
N PHE A 72 1.49 -24.16 -8.25
CA PHE A 72 0.86 -24.49 -6.99
C PHE A 72 -0.65 -24.39 -7.16
N THR A 73 -1.37 -25.43 -6.74
CA THR A 73 -2.83 -25.44 -6.72
C THR A 73 -3.28 -25.13 -5.30
N ALA A 74 -3.89 -23.96 -5.11
CA ALA A 74 -4.36 -23.57 -3.80
C ALA A 74 -5.55 -24.43 -3.33
N PRO A 75 -5.54 -24.88 -2.07
CA PRO A 75 -6.71 -25.49 -1.47
C PRO A 75 -7.84 -24.47 -1.26
N ALA A 76 -9.09 -24.96 -1.14
CA ALA A 76 -10.27 -24.11 -0.98
C ALA A 76 -10.27 -23.23 0.29
N CYS A 77 -9.45 -23.56 1.29
CA CYS A 77 -9.30 -22.74 2.51
C CYS A 77 -8.56 -21.42 2.27
N GLY A 78 -7.97 -21.23 1.10
CA GLY A 78 -7.10 -20.10 0.79
C GLY A 78 -5.63 -20.39 1.11
N ALA A 79 -4.74 -19.75 0.35
CA ALA A 79 -3.31 -19.71 0.62
C ALA A 79 -2.73 -18.33 0.31
N ILE A 80 -1.70 -17.96 1.06
CA ILE A 80 -0.83 -16.83 0.75
C ILE A 80 0.44 -17.39 0.14
N ARG A 81 0.64 -17.13 -1.14
CA ARG A 81 1.83 -17.55 -1.87
C ARG A 81 2.95 -16.55 -1.64
N VAL A 82 4.16 -17.05 -1.41
CA VAL A 82 5.36 -16.23 -1.25
C VAL A 82 6.43 -16.72 -2.22
N ASP A 83 6.88 -15.83 -3.09
CA ASP A 83 8.03 -16.02 -3.95
C ASP A 83 9.10 -14.96 -3.64
N PHE A 84 10.30 -15.37 -3.25
CA PHE A 84 11.31 -14.40 -2.79
C PHE A 84 11.84 -13.49 -3.91
N GLY A 85 11.83 -13.98 -5.15
CA GLY A 85 12.22 -13.23 -6.34
C GLY A 85 11.03 -12.62 -7.08
N ASP A 86 11.32 -11.76 -8.05
CA ASP A 86 10.31 -11.22 -8.95
C ASP A 86 9.72 -12.32 -9.84
N CYS A 87 8.40 -12.33 -9.98
CA CYS A 87 7.65 -13.20 -10.88
C CYS A 87 6.31 -12.56 -11.25
N GLU A 88 5.60 -13.17 -12.19
CA GLU A 88 4.24 -12.74 -12.52
C GLU A 88 3.28 -12.98 -11.34
N PRO A 89 2.27 -12.12 -11.14
CA PRO A 89 1.26 -12.35 -10.11
C PRO A 89 0.53 -13.67 -10.35
N ASP A 90 0.24 -14.37 -9.25
CA ASP A 90 -0.56 -15.60 -9.28
C ASP A 90 -1.92 -15.22 -8.72
N ARG A 91 -2.91 -15.17 -9.62
CA ARG A 91 -4.31 -14.83 -9.32
C ARG A 91 -5.21 -16.06 -9.44
N SER A 92 -4.63 -17.27 -9.38
CA SER A 92 -5.38 -18.51 -9.47
C SER A 92 -6.36 -18.65 -8.30
N ASP A 93 -7.48 -19.34 -8.53
CA ASP A 93 -8.48 -19.61 -7.50
C ASP A 93 -7.83 -20.21 -6.24
N GLY A 94 -8.20 -19.65 -5.08
CA GLY A 94 -7.67 -20.03 -3.78
C GLY A 94 -6.36 -19.34 -3.37
N ILE A 95 -5.67 -18.63 -4.27
CA ILE A 95 -4.57 -17.73 -3.89
C ILE A 95 -5.19 -16.42 -3.41
N ARG A 96 -5.26 -16.19 -2.10
CA ARG A 96 -5.79 -14.93 -1.56
C ARG A 96 -4.82 -13.78 -1.83
N ALA A 97 -3.53 -14.03 -1.65
CA ALA A 97 -2.48 -13.04 -1.87
C ALA A 97 -1.21 -13.71 -2.41
N HIS A 98 -0.46 -12.98 -3.23
CA HIS A 98 0.85 -13.41 -3.73
C HIS A 98 1.90 -12.35 -3.43
N ILE A 99 2.67 -12.57 -2.36
CA ILE A 99 3.80 -11.71 -1.98
C ILE A 99 5.03 -12.13 -2.77
N ARG A 100 5.57 -11.22 -3.60
CA ARG A 100 6.66 -11.53 -4.52
C ARG A 100 7.73 -10.44 -4.58
N GLY A 101 8.97 -10.83 -4.86
CA GLY A 101 10.06 -9.87 -5.12
C GLY A 101 10.55 -9.11 -3.89
N ARG A 102 10.26 -9.60 -2.68
CA ARG A 102 10.60 -8.94 -1.39
C ARG A 102 11.70 -9.67 -0.62
N GLY A 103 12.35 -10.66 -1.24
CA GLY A 103 13.31 -11.52 -0.55
C GLY A 103 12.69 -12.20 0.66
N LEU A 104 13.52 -12.55 1.64
CA LEU A 104 13.05 -13.19 2.88
C LEU A 104 12.09 -12.32 3.70
N ASP A 105 12.16 -10.98 3.58
CA ASP A 105 11.22 -10.09 4.27
C ASP A 105 9.78 -10.24 3.76
N GLY A 106 9.58 -10.83 2.57
CA GLY A 106 8.27 -11.26 2.09
C GLY A 106 7.51 -12.16 3.07
N LEU A 107 8.20 -12.91 3.95
CA LEU A 107 7.57 -13.69 5.01
C LEU A 107 6.83 -12.80 6.01
N ARG A 108 7.42 -11.66 6.40
CA ARG A 108 6.79 -10.71 7.31
C ARG A 108 5.53 -10.14 6.67
N PHE A 109 5.58 -9.72 5.42
CA PHE A 109 4.40 -9.23 4.68
C PHE A 109 3.30 -10.29 4.54
N ALA A 110 3.65 -11.56 4.36
CA ALA A 110 2.67 -12.64 4.32
C ALA A 110 1.96 -12.83 5.68
N VAL A 111 2.72 -12.76 6.79
CA VAL A 111 2.16 -12.80 8.15
C VAL A 111 1.27 -11.58 8.42
N ASP A 112 1.72 -10.38 8.05
CA ASP A 112 0.97 -9.14 8.20
C ASP A 112 -0.35 -9.20 7.43
N SER A 113 -0.30 -9.59 6.15
CA SER A 113 -1.50 -9.70 5.32
C SER A 113 -2.48 -10.74 5.86
N TRP A 114 -1.99 -11.92 6.30
CA TRP A 114 -2.82 -12.90 7.00
C TRP A 114 -3.48 -12.30 8.25
N TYR A 115 -2.70 -11.65 9.11
CA TYR A 115 -3.18 -11.07 10.36
C TYR A 115 -4.29 -10.05 10.13
N HIS A 116 -4.06 -9.08 9.24
CA HIS A 116 -5.03 -8.02 8.96
C HIS A 116 -6.34 -8.58 8.40
N HIS A 117 -6.26 -9.50 7.43
CA HIS A 117 -7.46 -10.08 6.81
C HIS A 117 -8.18 -11.08 7.73
N ARG A 118 -7.46 -11.79 8.60
CA ARG A 118 -8.04 -12.76 9.53
C ARG A 118 -8.87 -12.11 10.63
N PHE A 119 -8.43 -10.96 11.14
CA PHE A 119 -9.05 -10.29 12.29
C PHE A 119 -9.83 -9.03 11.94
N ARG A 120 -9.60 -8.45 10.76
CA ARG A 120 -10.22 -7.22 10.26
C ARG A 120 -10.47 -7.34 8.75
N PRO A 121 -11.31 -8.30 8.33
CA PRO A 121 -11.55 -8.59 6.92
C PRO A 121 -12.11 -7.36 6.20
N GLY A 122 -11.60 -7.08 5.00
CA GLY A 122 -12.22 -6.17 4.06
C GLY A 122 -13.01 -6.91 2.98
N THR A 123 -13.72 -6.15 2.15
CA THR A 123 -14.43 -6.64 0.98
C THR A 123 -13.77 -6.09 -0.26
N ILE A 124 -13.43 -6.95 -1.23
CA ILE A 124 -12.88 -6.51 -2.51
C ILE A 124 -14.02 -5.95 -3.37
N VAL A 125 -13.87 -4.71 -3.83
CA VAL A 125 -14.79 -4.03 -4.72
C VAL A 125 -14.03 -3.63 -5.98
N HIS A 126 -14.59 -3.95 -7.15
CA HIS A 126 -14.03 -3.57 -8.44
C HIS A 126 -14.57 -2.20 -8.86
N TYR A 127 -13.68 -1.28 -9.19
CA TYR A 127 -14.04 0.04 -9.75
C TYR A 127 -13.82 0.11 -11.27
N GLY A 128 -13.35 -0.98 -11.87
CA GLY A 128 -13.19 -1.16 -13.32
C GLY A 128 -13.07 -2.64 -13.69
N ASP A 129 -12.91 -2.91 -14.98
CA ASP A 129 -12.95 -4.26 -15.55
C ASP A 129 -11.61 -5.01 -15.44
N ASP A 130 -10.50 -4.29 -15.30
CA ASP A 130 -9.18 -4.90 -15.14
C ASP A 130 -9.03 -5.55 -13.75
N PRO A 131 -8.36 -6.71 -13.62
CA PRO A 131 -8.14 -7.35 -12.33
C PRO A 131 -7.50 -6.44 -11.28
N ASP A 132 -6.62 -5.51 -11.66
CA ASP A 132 -5.99 -4.56 -10.76
C ASP A 132 -6.82 -3.30 -10.51
N GLN A 133 -7.97 -3.13 -11.18
CA GLN A 133 -8.93 -2.05 -10.88
C GLN A 133 -9.87 -2.44 -9.73
N ARG A 134 -9.28 -2.66 -8.56
CA ARG A 134 -9.98 -3.09 -7.34
C ARG A 134 -9.52 -2.31 -6.12
N ALA A 135 -10.39 -2.24 -5.10
CA ALA A 135 -10.03 -1.73 -3.79
C ALA A 135 -10.55 -2.67 -2.70
N GLU A 136 -9.83 -2.74 -1.59
CA GLU A 136 -10.32 -3.39 -0.40
C GLU A 136 -11.05 -2.37 0.48
N LEU A 137 -12.37 -2.55 0.60
CA LEU A 137 -13.27 -1.74 1.40
C LEU A 137 -13.37 -2.27 2.83
N ARG A 138 -13.18 -1.40 3.82
CA ARG A 138 -13.60 -1.66 5.20
C ARG A 138 -14.50 -0.52 5.68
N VAL A 139 -15.63 -0.89 6.28
CA VAL A 139 -16.59 0.04 6.87
C VAL A 139 -16.50 -0.07 8.40
N PRO A 140 -16.38 1.05 9.14
CA PRO A 140 -16.33 1.03 10.59
C PRO A 140 -17.70 0.69 11.19
N ASP A 141 -17.72 0.24 12.45
CA ASP A 141 -18.97 0.02 13.18
C ASP A 141 -19.71 1.35 13.42
N GLY A 142 -21.05 1.31 13.39
CA GLY A 142 -21.92 2.44 13.73
C GLY A 142 -22.83 2.88 12.58
N THR A 143 -23.51 4.01 12.77
CA THR A 143 -24.35 4.64 11.73
C THR A 143 -23.61 5.84 11.17
N GLY A 144 -23.23 5.78 9.89
CA GLY A 144 -22.56 6.87 9.18
C GLY A 144 -23.44 8.14 9.02
N PRO A 145 -23.07 9.07 8.11
CA PRO A 145 -22.00 8.93 7.14
C PRO A 145 -20.60 9.14 7.77
N PHE A 146 -19.63 8.36 7.30
CA PHE A 146 -18.25 8.34 7.78
C PHE A 146 -17.33 9.14 6.85
N PRO A 147 -16.23 9.73 7.37
CA PRO A 147 -15.15 10.15 6.49
C PRO A 147 -14.55 8.94 5.77
N VAL A 148 -14.02 9.14 4.57
CA VAL A 148 -13.34 8.09 3.80
C VAL A 148 -11.86 8.38 3.65
N ALA A 149 -11.05 7.34 3.82
CA ALA A 149 -9.62 7.35 3.56
C ALA A 149 -9.32 6.48 2.34
N VAL A 150 -8.94 7.11 1.24
CA VAL A 150 -8.46 6.46 0.01
C VAL A 150 -6.95 6.26 0.14
N LEU A 151 -6.51 5.00 0.20
CA LEU A 151 -5.10 4.64 0.41
C LEU A 151 -4.48 4.19 -0.90
N ILE A 152 -3.35 4.80 -1.26
CA ILE A 152 -2.61 4.49 -2.50
C ILE A 152 -1.23 3.97 -2.11
N HIS A 153 -0.97 2.71 -2.42
CA HIS A 153 0.30 2.07 -2.06
C HIS A 153 1.49 2.60 -2.87
N GLY A 154 2.68 2.40 -2.33
CA GLY A 154 3.94 2.77 -2.97
C GLY A 154 4.53 1.67 -3.85
N GLY A 155 5.85 1.73 -4.04
CA GLY A 155 6.59 0.68 -4.75
C GLY A 155 7.20 1.10 -6.08
N TYR A 156 7.53 2.38 -6.24
CA TYR A 156 8.16 2.93 -7.44
C TYR A 156 7.37 2.65 -8.73
N TRP A 157 6.03 2.58 -8.63
CA TRP A 157 5.14 2.29 -9.76
C TRP A 157 5.43 0.94 -10.45
N ARG A 158 6.12 0.02 -9.75
CA ARG A 158 6.51 -1.30 -10.26
C ARG A 158 5.54 -2.40 -9.76
N PRO A 159 5.35 -3.48 -10.54
CA PRO A 159 4.35 -4.52 -10.23
C PRO A 159 4.65 -5.37 -8.98
N ARG A 160 5.83 -5.24 -8.35
CA ARG A 160 6.23 -6.05 -7.18
C ARG A 160 5.47 -5.73 -5.88
N TRP A 161 4.92 -4.52 -5.78
CA TRP A 161 4.15 -4.05 -4.62
C TRP A 161 2.67 -3.96 -4.98
N GLU A 162 1.82 -4.22 -3.99
CA GLU A 162 0.35 -4.21 -4.09
C GLU A 162 -0.24 -3.45 -2.90
N PHE A 163 -1.57 -3.35 -2.87
CA PHE A 163 -2.32 -2.69 -1.81
C PHE A 163 -2.03 -3.25 -0.40
N ASP A 164 -1.49 -4.47 -0.30
CA ASP A 164 -1.13 -5.12 0.97
C ASP A 164 -0.14 -4.30 1.82
N LEU A 165 0.65 -3.43 1.17
CA LEU A 165 1.54 -2.50 1.84
C LEU A 165 0.81 -1.52 2.78
N MET A 166 -0.48 -1.26 2.51
CA MET A 166 -1.31 -0.30 3.24
C MET A 166 -2.31 -0.99 4.19
N ASP A 167 -2.31 -2.34 4.30
CA ASP A 167 -3.25 -3.12 5.13
C ASP A 167 -3.30 -2.61 6.58
N GLY A 168 -2.13 -2.33 7.16
CA GLY A 168 -2.02 -1.83 8.53
C GLY A 168 -2.74 -0.50 8.73
N LEU A 169 -2.57 0.43 7.79
CA LEU A 169 -3.22 1.73 7.84
C LEU A 169 -4.72 1.63 7.60
N ALA A 170 -5.15 0.78 6.67
CA ALA A 170 -6.56 0.54 6.41
C ALA A 170 -7.26 -0.01 7.67
N VAL A 171 -6.63 -0.93 8.38
CA VAL A 171 -7.16 -1.45 9.66
C VAL A 171 -7.21 -0.37 10.75
N ASP A 172 -6.16 0.42 10.90
CA ASP A 172 -6.05 1.46 11.94
C ASP A 172 -7.05 2.61 11.73
N LEU A 173 -7.17 3.11 10.50
CA LEU A 173 -8.11 4.17 10.15
C LEU A 173 -9.56 3.68 10.27
N THR A 174 -9.87 2.44 9.89
CA THR A 174 -11.20 1.87 10.12
C THR A 174 -11.52 1.74 11.60
N ALA A 175 -10.58 1.30 12.43
CA ALA A 175 -10.78 1.28 13.89
C ALA A 175 -11.01 2.70 14.47
N SER A 176 -10.53 3.73 13.76
CA SER A 176 -10.70 5.15 14.10
C SER A 176 -11.96 5.78 13.47
N GLY A 177 -12.83 5.00 12.83
CA GLY A 177 -14.12 5.48 12.29
C GLY A 177 -14.07 6.06 10.88
N TYR A 178 -13.06 5.69 10.09
CA TYR A 178 -13.02 5.96 8.65
C TYR A 178 -13.51 4.75 7.85
N VAL A 179 -14.29 4.99 6.81
CA VAL A 179 -14.33 4.03 5.70
C VAL A 179 -12.94 4.01 5.07
N THR A 180 -12.34 2.83 4.90
CA THR A 180 -11.06 2.73 4.19
C THR A 180 -11.26 2.08 2.84
N TRP A 181 -10.64 2.70 1.84
CA TRP A 181 -10.67 2.30 0.44
C TRP A 181 -9.23 2.07 0.00
N ASN A 182 -8.72 0.85 0.22
CA ASN A 182 -7.32 0.51 -0.03
C ASN A 182 -7.14 0.08 -1.49
N VAL A 183 -6.54 0.93 -2.31
CA VAL A 183 -6.61 0.85 -3.78
C VAL A 183 -5.47 0.02 -4.35
N GLU A 184 -5.83 -0.94 -5.20
CA GLU A 184 -4.96 -1.52 -6.22
C GLU A 184 -5.15 -0.77 -7.54
N TYR A 185 -4.13 -0.71 -8.38
CA TYR A 185 -4.18 0.01 -9.67
C TYR A 185 -3.18 -0.55 -10.67
N ARG A 186 -3.38 -0.37 -11.99
CA ARG A 186 -2.47 -0.97 -12.97
C ARG A 186 -1.08 -0.33 -12.94
N ARG A 187 -0.06 -1.20 -13.02
CA ARG A 187 1.36 -0.83 -13.15
C ARG A 187 2.05 -1.43 -14.39
N ALA A 188 1.37 -2.33 -15.07
CA ALA A 188 1.82 -2.92 -16.33
C ALA A 188 0.72 -2.72 -17.38
N ALA A 189 0.92 -1.75 -18.28
CA ALA A 189 0.04 -1.49 -19.42
C ALA A 189 0.87 -0.88 -20.56
N GLU A 190 0.34 -0.89 -21.78
CA GLU A 190 0.98 -0.31 -22.98
C GLU A 190 1.23 1.20 -22.81
N ASP A 191 0.25 1.94 -22.29
CA ASP A 191 0.41 3.32 -21.79
C ASP A 191 0.39 3.32 -20.25
N ARG A 192 1.50 2.83 -19.67
CA ARG A 192 1.63 2.56 -18.24
C ARG A 192 1.23 3.75 -17.36
N TRP A 193 1.67 4.95 -17.73
CA TRP A 193 1.45 6.15 -16.92
C TRP A 193 -0.01 6.61 -16.98
N ALA A 194 -0.58 6.71 -18.18
CA ALA A 194 -1.96 7.16 -18.33
C ALA A 194 -2.95 6.18 -17.69
N ALA A 195 -2.76 4.88 -17.89
CA ALA A 195 -3.57 3.85 -17.25
C ALA A 195 -3.52 3.96 -15.73
N MET A 196 -2.33 4.11 -15.16
CA MET A 196 -2.13 4.24 -13.71
C MET A 196 -2.78 5.49 -13.13
N THR A 197 -2.58 6.65 -13.74
CA THR A 197 -3.20 7.90 -13.25
C THR A 197 -4.73 7.88 -13.40
N SER A 198 -5.24 7.26 -14.48
CA SER A 198 -6.67 7.08 -14.71
C SER A 198 -7.29 6.14 -13.67
N ASP A 199 -6.61 5.05 -13.34
CA ASP A 199 -7.08 4.09 -12.32
C ASP A 199 -7.19 4.75 -10.94
N VAL A 200 -6.18 5.53 -10.53
CA VAL A 200 -6.22 6.26 -9.26
C VAL A 200 -7.36 7.28 -9.23
N ALA A 201 -7.57 8.02 -10.32
CA ALA A 201 -8.69 8.96 -10.42
C ALA A 201 -10.05 8.25 -10.38
N ALA A 202 -10.21 7.14 -11.10
CA ALA A 202 -11.42 6.32 -11.07
C ALA A 202 -11.69 5.72 -9.69
N ALA A 203 -10.65 5.21 -9.02
CA ALA A 203 -10.75 4.68 -7.66
C ALA A 203 -11.18 5.76 -6.66
N LEU A 204 -10.66 6.99 -6.79
CA LEU A 204 -11.05 8.13 -5.96
C LEU A 204 -12.53 8.48 -6.14
N GLN A 205 -13.02 8.55 -7.38
CA GLN A 205 -14.45 8.81 -7.63
C GLN A 205 -15.33 7.66 -7.13
N ALA A 206 -14.90 6.40 -7.33
CA ALA A 206 -15.63 5.22 -6.90
C ALA A 206 -15.79 5.15 -5.37
N ALA A 207 -14.83 5.65 -4.60
CA ALA A 207 -14.94 5.73 -3.14
C ALA A 207 -16.16 6.55 -2.67
N GLY A 208 -16.57 7.57 -3.44
CA GLY A 208 -17.76 8.37 -3.14
C GLY A 208 -19.09 7.67 -3.44
N THR A 209 -19.06 6.47 -4.05
CA THR A 209 -20.26 5.66 -4.32
C THR A 209 -20.62 4.71 -3.18
N VAL A 210 -19.74 4.58 -2.18
CA VAL A 210 -19.98 3.76 -0.99
C VAL A 210 -21.10 4.40 -0.17
N PRO A 211 -22.21 3.69 0.14
CA PRO A 211 -23.40 4.30 0.75
C PRO A 211 -23.16 4.99 2.09
N GLU A 212 -22.20 4.51 2.88
CA GLU A 212 -21.87 5.03 4.21
C GLU A 212 -20.89 6.20 4.19
N VAL A 213 -20.42 6.65 3.03
CA VAL A 213 -19.38 7.69 2.90
C VAL A 213 -19.98 9.10 2.85
N ASP A 214 -19.34 10.00 3.57
CA ASP A 214 -19.49 11.43 3.42
C ASP A 214 -18.51 11.95 2.38
N VAL A 215 -19.00 12.26 1.17
CA VAL A 215 -18.16 12.77 0.06
C VAL A 215 -17.52 14.13 0.34
N GLY A 216 -17.98 14.87 1.35
CA GLY A 216 -17.34 16.11 1.81
C GLY A 216 -16.16 15.88 2.76
N ARG A 217 -15.94 14.65 3.21
CA ARG A 217 -14.89 14.27 4.17
C ARG A 217 -13.98 13.16 3.61
N VAL A 218 -13.40 13.44 2.46
CA VAL A 218 -12.51 12.53 1.74
C VAL A 218 -11.05 12.88 2.04
N VAL A 219 -10.29 11.90 2.51
CA VAL A 219 -8.83 11.96 2.61
C VAL A 219 -8.27 11.07 1.51
N VAL A 220 -7.37 11.61 0.70
CA VAL A 220 -6.50 10.77 -0.14
C VAL A 220 -5.11 10.76 0.46
N LEU A 221 -4.58 9.56 0.73
CA LEU A 221 -3.24 9.40 1.26
C LEU A 221 -2.48 8.33 0.49
N GLY A 222 -1.18 8.52 0.32
CA GLY A 222 -0.37 7.51 -0.33
C GLY A 222 1.07 7.46 0.15
N HIS A 223 1.67 6.28 0.01
CA HIS A 223 3.04 5.99 0.43
C HIS A 223 4.02 6.06 -0.74
N SER A 224 5.15 6.75 -0.58
CA SER A 224 6.23 6.76 -1.57
C SER A 224 5.71 7.20 -2.96
N ALA A 225 5.85 6.37 -3.99
CA ALA A 225 5.22 6.56 -5.29
C ALA A 225 3.69 6.82 -5.22
N GLY A 226 2.99 6.20 -4.27
CA GLY A 226 1.58 6.45 -3.99
C GLY A 226 1.32 7.83 -3.38
N GLY A 227 2.26 8.40 -2.63
CA GLY A 227 2.16 9.77 -2.13
C GLY A 227 2.22 10.81 -3.25
N GLN A 228 3.03 10.53 -4.27
CA GLN A 228 3.01 11.30 -5.52
C GLN A 228 1.66 11.19 -6.23
N LEU A 229 1.12 9.97 -6.37
CA LEU A 229 -0.17 9.72 -7.03
C LEU A 229 -1.33 10.39 -6.25
N ALA A 230 -1.32 10.35 -4.92
CA ALA A 230 -2.32 10.97 -4.06
C ALA A 230 -2.40 12.49 -4.28
N LEU A 231 -1.26 13.18 -4.24
CA LEU A 231 -1.19 14.63 -4.46
C LEU A 231 -1.55 14.99 -5.90
N ARG A 232 -1.10 14.19 -6.88
CA ARG A 232 -1.47 14.39 -8.28
C ARG A 232 -2.98 14.25 -8.49
N ALA A 233 -3.60 13.19 -7.96
CA ALA A 233 -5.02 12.93 -8.10
C ALA A 233 -5.87 14.02 -7.42
N ALA A 234 -5.43 14.54 -6.27
CA ALA A 234 -6.11 15.65 -5.60
C ALA A 234 -6.05 16.94 -6.44
N ALA A 235 -4.90 17.23 -7.06
CA ALA A 235 -4.75 18.38 -7.94
C ALA A 235 -5.56 18.27 -9.24
N ASP A 236 -5.68 17.05 -9.80
CA ASP A 236 -6.56 16.78 -10.93
C ASP A 236 -8.03 16.99 -10.54
N ALA A 237 -8.48 16.38 -9.43
CA ALA A 237 -9.86 16.51 -8.94
C ALA A 237 -10.26 17.97 -8.66
N ALA A 238 -9.36 18.77 -8.08
CA ALA A 238 -9.60 20.18 -7.83
C ALA A 238 -9.68 21.01 -9.12
N ALA A 239 -8.78 20.77 -10.09
CA ALA A 239 -8.77 21.48 -11.36
C ALA A 239 -9.95 21.12 -12.27
N GLU A 240 -10.45 19.90 -12.16
CA GLU A 240 -11.57 19.38 -12.96
C GLU A 240 -12.94 19.55 -12.30
N GLU A 241 -12.99 20.13 -11.09
CA GLU A 241 -14.21 20.24 -10.27
C GLU A 241 -14.92 18.89 -10.12
N ALA A 242 -14.13 17.83 -9.87
CA ALA A 242 -14.63 16.48 -9.79
C ALA A 242 -15.64 16.29 -8.64
N VAL A 243 -16.58 15.36 -8.82
CA VAL A 243 -17.64 15.07 -7.83
C VAL A 243 -17.04 14.73 -6.46
N VAL A 244 -16.01 13.88 -6.46
CA VAL A 244 -15.21 13.60 -5.27
C VAL A 244 -13.92 14.41 -5.35
N CYS A 245 -13.85 15.49 -4.57
CA CYS A 245 -12.64 16.28 -4.39
C CYS A 245 -12.11 16.06 -2.95
N PRO A 246 -10.84 15.67 -2.76
CA PRO A 246 -10.29 15.43 -1.43
C PRO A 246 -10.31 16.69 -0.55
N ALA A 247 -10.83 16.56 0.68
CA ALA A 247 -10.75 17.61 1.69
C ALA A 247 -9.32 17.78 2.24
N VAL A 248 -8.49 16.73 2.14
CA VAL A 248 -7.05 16.79 2.40
C VAL A 248 -6.31 15.72 1.61
N ALA A 249 -5.15 16.07 1.07
CA ALA A 249 -4.21 15.16 0.42
C ALA A 249 -2.98 14.91 1.30
N VAL A 250 -2.56 13.66 1.45
CA VAL A 250 -1.46 13.28 2.36
C VAL A 250 -0.37 12.51 1.60
N SER A 251 0.83 13.06 1.61
CA SER A 251 2.03 12.39 1.13
C SER A 251 2.76 11.73 2.30
N LEU A 252 2.89 10.41 2.28
CA LEU A 252 3.70 9.63 3.22
C LEU A 252 5.01 9.22 2.54
N ALA A 253 6.10 9.93 2.83
CA ALA A 253 7.43 9.73 2.22
C ALA A 253 7.42 9.81 0.67
N GLY A 254 6.62 10.72 0.10
CA GLY A 254 6.32 10.75 -1.32
C GLY A 254 7.44 11.25 -2.25
N VAL A 255 7.42 10.80 -3.51
CA VAL A 255 8.32 11.31 -4.58
C VAL A 255 7.73 12.59 -5.19
N LEU A 256 7.92 13.73 -4.53
CA LEU A 256 7.19 14.97 -4.86
C LEU A 256 7.82 15.81 -6.00
N ASN A 257 9.07 15.52 -6.36
CA ASN A 257 9.79 16.15 -7.47
C ASN A 257 10.25 15.07 -8.48
N LEU A 258 9.41 14.77 -9.47
CA LEU A 258 9.72 13.72 -10.46
C LEU A 258 10.94 14.05 -11.32
N ARG A 259 11.19 15.34 -11.60
CA ARG A 259 12.38 15.77 -12.35
C ARG A 259 13.65 15.39 -11.60
N LEU A 260 13.75 15.78 -10.34
CA LEU A 260 14.92 15.48 -9.52
C LEU A 260 15.09 13.97 -9.31
N ALA A 261 13.98 13.26 -9.10
CA ALA A 261 13.98 11.81 -8.95
C ALA A 261 14.48 11.07 -10.21
N ASP A 262 14.12 11.54 -11.41
CA ASP A 262 14.64 11.01 -12.68
C ASP A 262 16.12 11.35 -12.87
N GLU A 263 16.51 12.61 -12.71
CA GLU A 263 17.90 13.07 -12.83
C GLU A 263 18.87 12.28 -11.92
N ARG A 264 18.42 11.91 -10.72
CA ARG A 264 19.18 11.11 -9.75
C ARG A 264 18.95 9.60 -9.84
N ARG A 265 18.13 9.15 -10.80
CA ARG A 265 17.81 7.73 -11.06
C ARG A 265 17.27 6.98 -9.84
N LEU A 266 16.44 7.62 -9.02
CA LEU A 266 15.79 6.99 -7.87
C LEU A 266 15.03 5.73 -8.29
N GLY A 267 15.07 4.70 -7.42
CA GLY A 267 14.44 3.41 -7.69
C GLY A 267 14.96 2.76 -8.98
N GLU A 268 16.24 2.93 -9.30
CA GLU A 268 16.90 2.41 -10.51
C GLU A 268 16.26 2.93 -11.81
N GLY A 269 15.94 4.22 -11.85
CA GLY A 269 15.27 4.85 -13.00
C GLY A 269 13.76 4.56 -13.05
N ALA A 270 13.13 4.38 -11.89
CA ALA A 270 11.71 4.08 -11.80
C ALA A 270 10.82 5.17 -12.43
N VAL A 271 11.20 6.44 -12.30
CA VAL A 271 10.40 7.56 -12.81
C VAL A 271 10.30 7.51 -14.33
N ALA A 272 11.43 7.47 -15.05
CA ALA A 272 11.41 7.40 -16.51
C ALA A 272 10.72 6.13 -17.04
N ASN A 273 10.90 4.99 -16.36
CA ASN A 273 10.19 3.76 -16.71
C ASN A 273 8.66 3.90 -16.54
N ALA A 274 8.24 4.57 -15.46
CA ALA A 274 6.82 4.78 -15.18
C ALA A 274 6.18 5.78 -16.15
N VAL A 275 6.81 6.94 -16.33
CA VAL A 275 6.32 8.05 -17.18
C VAL A 275 6.45 7.74 -18.67
N GLY A 276 7.41 6.89 -19.06
CA GLY A 276 7.65 6.51 -20.47
C GLY A 276 8.77 7.28 -21.16
N GLY A 277 9.53 8.10 -20.43
CA GLY A 277 10.65 8.88 -20.95
C GLY A 277 11.38 9.68 -19.86
N HIS A 278 12.56 10.19 -20.18
CA HIS A 278 13.30 11.08 -19.28
C HIS A 278 12.75 12.51 -19.32
N TRP A 279 13.03 13.29 -18.27
CA TRP A 279 12.65 14.71 -18.19
C TRP A 279 13.09 15.52 -19.42
N ALA A 280 14.28 15.23 -19.94
CA ALA A 280 14.84 15.91 -21.11
C ALA A 280 14.06 15.61 -22.41
N GLU A 281 13.32 14.51 -22.45
CA GLU A 281 12.60 14.02 -23.62
C GLU A 281 11.12 14.44 -23.57
N ASP A 282 10.48 14.33 -22.40
CA ASP A 282 9.08 14.74 -22.19
C ASP A 282 8.88 15.57 -20.92
N ARG A 283 9.37 16.81 -20.98
CA ARG A 283 9.15 17.81 -19.91
C ARG A 283 7.66 18.00 -19.61
N ALA A 284 6.79 17.92 -20.60
CA ALA A 284 5.37 18.20 -20.43
C ALA A 284 4.68 17.11 -19.58
N ALA A 285 5.00 15.84 -19.79
CA ALA A 285 4.50 14.75 -18.94
C ALA A 285 4.91 14.91 -17.48
N TYR A 286 6.18 15.26 -17.22
CA TYR A 286 6.65 15.48 -15.85
C TYR A 286 6.02 16.71 -15.20
N VAL A 287 5.86 17.82 -15.91
CA VAL A 287 5.19 19.02 -15.38
C VAL A 287 3.74 18.72 -15.01
N ARG A 288 3.01 17.97 -15.85
CA ARG A 288 1.64 17.54 -15.53
C ARG A 288 1.60 16.54 -14.37
N SER A 289 2.69 15.82 -14.09
CA SER A 289 2.69 14.67 -13.18
C SER A 289 3.31 14.92 -11.82
N SER A 290 4.30 15.80 -11.74
CA SER A 290 5.04 16.07 -10.52
C SER A 290 4.23 17.01 -9.62
N PRO A 291 3.93 16.64 -8.36
CA PRO A 291 3.27 17.52 -7.41
C PRO A 291 3.93 18.88 -7.30
N LEU A 292 5.27 18.94 -7.20
CA LEU A 292 6.02 20.20 -7.11
C LEU A 292 5.71 21.18 -8.26
N HIS A 293 5.57 20.68 -9.48
CA HIS A 293 5.31 21.50 -10.67
C HIS A 293 3.84 21.89 -10.82
N ARG A 294 2.98 21.35 -9.96
CA ARG A 294 1.54 21.56 -9.95
C ARG A 294 1.05 22.46 -8.84
N LEU A 295 1.93 22.94 -7.97
CA LEU A 295 1.59 23.89 -6.92
C LEU A 295 1.09 25.23 -7.51
N PRO A 296 0.04 25.85 -6.91
CA PRO A 296 -0.82 25.30 -5.87
C PRO A 296 -1.71 24.15 -6.39
N LEU A 297 -1.92 23.12 -5.56
CA LEU A 297 -2.83 22.01 -5.85
C LEU A 297 -4.31 22.40 -5.65
N GLY A 298 -4.61 23.43 -4.86
CA GLY A 298 -5.97 23.87 -4.57
C GLY A 298 -6.68 23.09 -3.47
N VAL A 299 -5.95 22.24 -2.73
CA VAL A 299 -6.46 21.48 -1.58
C VAL A 299 -5.48 21.53 -0.40
N PRO A 300 -5.96 21.39 0.85
CA PRO A 300 -5.09 21.22 2.02
C PRO A 300 -4.19 19.98 1.88
N GLN A 301 -2.95 20.09 2.37
CA GLN A 301 -1.92 19.07 2.20
C GLN A 301 -1.19 18.76 3.50
N LEU A 302 -0.92 17.48 3.72
CA LEU A 302 0.00 16.99 4.73
C LEU A 302 1.17 16.29 4.02
N VAL A 303 2.39 16.73 4.32
CA VAL A 303 3.62 16.12 3.80
C VAL A 303 4.35 15.52 4.98
N ALA A 304 4.45 14.19 5.04
CA ALA A 304 5.08 13.50 6.15
C ALA A 304 6.29 12.67 5.68
N CYS A 305 7.38 12.72 6.43
CA CYS A 305 8.58 11.92 6.14
C CYS A 305 9.32 11.56 7.45
N GLY A 306 9.86 10.34 7.50
CA GLY A 306 10.68 9.87 8.60
C GLY A 306 12.09 10.46 8.52
N LEU A 307 12.66 10.89 9.65
CA LEU A 307 14.02 11.46 9.69
C LEU A 307 15.12 10.43 9.40
N GLY A 308 14.81 9.13 9.47
CA GLY A 308 15.69 8.03 9.09
C GLY A 308 15.40 7.44 7.72
N ASP A 309 14.58 8.11 6.90
CA ASP A 309 14.30 7.73 5.51
C ASP A 309 15.48 8.08 4.57
N GLU A 310 15.37 7.71 3.29
CA GLU A 310 16.29 8.06 2.22
C GLU A 310 16.47 9.59 2.11
N PRO A 311 17.71 10.12 2.13
CA PRO A 311 17.96 11.56 2.08
C PRO A 311 17.30 12.29 0.91
N ASP A 312 17.22 11.65 -0.27
CA ASP A 312 16.57 12.23 -1.44
C ASP A 312 15.06 12.47 -1.23
N LEU A 313 14.36 11.57 -0.55
CA LEU A 313 12.93 11.75 -0.23
C LEU A 313 12.71 12.83 0.82
N LEU A 314 13.64 12.96 1.76
CA LEU A 314 13.64 14.02 2.77
C LEU A 314 13.86 15.40 2.12
N GLU A 315 14.83 15.50 1.20
CA GLU A 315 15.08 16.71 0.41
C GLU A 315 13.86 17.11 -0.42
N MET A 316 13.27 16.17 -1.16
CA MET A 316 12.07 16.43 -1.97
C MET A 316 10.87 16.86 -1.13
N SER A 317 10.66 16.27 0.04
CA SER A 317 9.57 16.64 0.95
C SER A 317 9.74 18.06 1.49
N ARG A 318 10.97 18.44 1.86
CA ARG A 318 11.30 19.78 2.36
C ARG A 318 11.25 20.83 1.25
N GLU A 319 11.77 20.53 0.06
CA GLU A 319 11.69 21.39 -1.12
C GLU A 319 10.23 21.67 -1.50
N TYR A 320 9.41 20.62 -1.53
CA TYR A 320 7.99 20.74 -1.81
C TYR A 320 7.29 21.64 -0.81
N HIS A 321 7.47 21.41 0.50
CA HIS A 321 6.86 22.24 1.54
C HIS A 321 7.33 23.70 1.46
N ALA A 322 8.63 23.95 1.26
CA ALA A 322 9.17 25.30 1.14
C ALA A 322 8.61 26.05 -0.08
N THR A 323 8.40 25.35 -1.19
CA THR A 323 7.80 25.91 -2.42
C THR A 323 6.31 26.17 -2.22
N ALA A 324 5.59 25.22 -1.62
CA ALA A 324 4.16 25.33 -1.36
C ALA A 324 3.81 26.45 -0.39
N ALA A 325 4.70 26.77 0.57
CA ALA A 325 4.54 27.89 1.49
C ALA A 325 4.49 29.27 0.78
N GLY A 326 4.94 29.36 -0.48
CA GLY A 326 4.78 30.55 -1.32
C GLY A 326 3.43 30.64 -2.04
N THR A 327 2.52 29.68 -1.83
CA THR A 327 1.22 29.58 -2.49
C THR A 327 0.06 29.76 -1.49
N PRO A 328 -1.19 29.91 -1.96
CA PRO A 328 -2.36 30.01 -1.08
C PRO A 328 -2.76 28.71 -0.36
N ASP A 329 -2.18 27.55 -0.70
CA ASP A 329 -2.56 26.26 -0.13
C ASP A 329 -2.16 26.14 1.36
N ASP A 330 -3.02 25.50 2.17
CA ASP A 330 -2.67 25.04 3.51
C ASP A 330 -1.81 23.78 3.43
N VAL A 331 -0.49 23.93 3.65
CA VAL A 331 0.46 22.80 3.60
C VAL A 331 1.18 22.67 4.94
N THR A 332 1.12 21.46 5.53
CA THR A 332 1.82 21.14 6.78
C THR A 332 2.87 20.06 6.56
N LEU A 333 4.11 20.33 7.00
CA LEU A 333 5.19 19.34 7.06
C LEU A 333 5.19 18.61 8.42
N ILE A 334 5.26 17.28 8.39
CA ILE A 334 5.32 16.41 9.57
C ILE A 334 6.59 15.54 9.48
N GLU A 335 7.62 15.92 10.24
CA GLU A 335 8.83 15.11 10.39
C GLU A 335 8.89 14.47 11.78
N GLY A 336 9.36 13.22 11.86
CA GLY A 336 9.48 12.48 13.11
C GLY A 336 10.47 11.30 13.00
N PRO A 337 10.77 10.61 14.11
CA PRO A 337 11.63 9.44 14.09
C PRO A 337 11.00 8.31 13.26
N GLY A 338 11.84 7.55 12.55
CA GLY A 338 11.41 6.42 11.73
C GLY A 338 12.07 6.39 10.35
N ASP A 339 12.01 5.23 9.71
CA ASP A 339 12.48 4.99 8.36
C ASP A 339 11.36 5.21 7.32
N HIS A 340 11.60 4.75 6.08
CA HIS A 340 10.66 4.81 4.97
C HIS A 340 9.30 4.14 5.24
N PHE A 341 9.26 3.14 6.12
CA PHE A 341 8.06 2.36 6.42
C PHE A 341 7.38 2.82 7.71
N ALA A 342 8.06 3.58 8.58
CA ALA A 342 7.46 4.11 9.79
C ALA A 342 6.22 4.99 9.53
N VAL A 343 6.17 5.71 8.40
CA VAL A 343 5.00 6.51 8.00
C VAL A 343 3.76 5.67 7.63
N ILE A 344 3.92 4.36 7.46
CA ILE A 344 2.83 3.40 7.22
C ILE A 344 2.73 2.31 8.30
N ASP A 345 3.37 2.53 9.45
CA ASP A 345 3.27 1.65 10.60
C ASP A 345 2.32 2.27 11.65
N PRO A 346 1.13 1.66 11.90
CA PRO A 346 0.20 2.13 12.93
C PRO A 346 0.80 2.27 14.34
N ALA A 347 1.85 1.52 14.66
CA ALA A 347 2.50 1.58 15.96
C ALA A 347 3.49 2.76 16.09
N SER A 348 3.86 3.40 14.98
CA SER A 348 4.89 4.43 14.96
C SER A 348 4.41 5.76 15.56
N GLU A 349 5.36 6.56 16.07
CA GLU A 349 5.06 7.91 16.56
C GLU A 349 4.64 8.85 15.44
N ILE A 350 5.32 8.78 14.29
CA ILE A 350 5.03 9.65 13.16
C ILE A 350 3.62 9.40 12.63
N TRP A 351 3.16 8.14 12.57
CA TRP A 351 1.80 7.82 12.16
C TRP A 351 0.73 8.42 13.08
N ARG A 352 0.93 8.39 14.41
CA ARG A 352 0.02 9.05 15.35
C ARG A 352 -0.09 10.55 15.13
N ARG A 353 1.01 11.20 14.74
CA ARG A 353 1.02 12.63 14.41
C ARG A 353 0.30 12.91 13.08
N ILE A 354 0.49 12.05 12.09
CA ILE A 354 -0.20 12.11 10.79
C ILE A 354 -1.71 12.01 11.00
N THR A 355 -2.19 10.96 11.69
CA THR A 355 -3.62 10.75 11.93
C THR A 355 -4.24 11.87 12.76
N GLY A 356 -3.53 12.39 13.76
CA GLY A 356 -3.98 13.58 14.50
C GLY A 356 -4.15 14.82 13.61
N ALA A 357 -3.24 15.04 12.65
CA ALA A 357 -3.33 16.14 11.70
C ALA A 357 -4.43 15.95 10.63
N ILE A 358 -4.70 14.71 10.23
CA ILE A 358 -5.85 14.35 9.38
C ILE A 358 -7.15 14.64 10.12
N ASP A 359 -7.29 14.13 11.35
CA ASP A 359 -8.49 14.31 12.18
C ASP A 359 -8.82 15.78 12.42
N ALA A 360 -7.79 16.62 12.63
CA ALA A 360 -7.97 18.06 12.82
C ALA A 360 -8.56 18.79 11.58
N ARG A 361 -8.44 18.19 10.39
CA ARG A 361 -8.98 18.75 9.12
C ARG A 361 -10.30 18.11 8.71
N ILE A 362 -10.51 16.83 9.06
CA ILE A 362 -11.65 16.05 8.59
C ILE A 362 -12.78 15.98 9.59
N ARG A 363 -12.48 15.87 10.89
CA ARG A 363 -13.54 15.73 11.88
C ARG A 363 -14.24 17.08 12.07
N PRO A 364 -15.56 17.07 12.32
CA PRO A 364 -16.28 18.28 12.69
C PRO A 364 -15.60 18.91 13.91
N ARG A 365 -15.38 20.22 13.88
CA ARG A 365 -14.97 20.95 15.08
C ARG A 365 -16.06 20.75 16.13
N THR A 366 -15.75 20.10 17.24
CA THR A 366 -16.65 20.05 18.39
C THR A 366 -16.91 21.49 18.83
N ALA A 367 -18.17 21.89 18.80
CA ALA A 367 -18.62 23.25 19.15
C ALA A 367 -18.35 23.59 20.62
#